data_AF-A0A3M5EWK5-F1
#
_entry.id   AF-A0A3M5EWK5-F1
#
_cell.length_a   1.000
_cell.length_b   1.000
_cell.length_c   1.000
_cell.angle_alpha   90.00
_cell.angle_beta   90.00
_cell.angle_gamma   90.00
#
_symmetry.space_group_name_H-M   'P 1'
#
loop_
_entity.id
_entity.type
_entity.pdbx_description
1 polymer ?
#
loop_
_entity_poly.entity_id
_entity_poly.type
_entity_poly.pdbx_seq_one_letter_code
_entity_poly.pdbx_strand_id
1 'polypeptide(L)'
;MFFPRSYGTGLYDQVIALTRQAGFSPRIAQEASEAMTIIGLVSAGLGVSILPASFRRTRVDGVVYRTLSDPEATTAVWLVRRQNEGSPLALSFIDLVTREAASLRRR
;
A
#
# COMPACT_ATOMS: atom_id res chain seq x y z
N MET A 1 12.69 7.09 -1.56
CA MET A 1 12.28 6.47 -2.84
C MET A 1 10.81 6.12 -2.78
N PHE A 2 10.09 6.23 -3.89
CA PHE A 2 8.64 6.03 -3.86
C PHE A 2 8.09 5.62 -5.22
N PHE A 3 6.82 5.20 -5.27
CA PHE A 3 6.15 4.96 -6.55
C PHE A 3 5.99 6.27 -7.32
N PRO A 4 6.04 6.27 -8.66
CA PRO A 4 5.68 7.45 -9.43
C PRO A 4 4.17 7.73 -9.27
N ARG A 5 3.78 9.01 -9.37
CA ARG A 5 2.36 9.40 -9.29
C ARG A 5 1.48 8.70 -10.34
N SER A 6 2.04 8.40 -11.51
CA SER A 6 1.37 7.70 -12.61
C SER A 6 1.03 6.23 -12.32
N TYR A 7 1.55 5.65 -11.24
CA TYR A 7 1.28 4.27 -10.86
C TYR A 7 -0.20 4.02 -10.49
N GLY A 8 -0.95 5.09 -10.18
CA GLY A 8 -2.42 5.05 -10.13
C GLY A 8 -3.04 4.33 -8.92
N THR A 9 -2.24 3.95 -7.92
CA THR A 9 -2.74 3.25 -6.72
C THR A 9 -3.33 4.19 -5.65
N GLY A 10 -3.32 5.51 -5.88
CA GLY A 10 -3.71 6.53 -4.89
C GLY A 10 -2.71 6.72 -3.74
N LEU A 11 -1.75 5.80 -3.57
CA LEU A 11 -0.76 5.81 -2.50
C LEU A 11 0.14 7.04 -2.53
N TYR A 12 0.48 7.55 -3.72
CA TYR A 12 1.24 8.79 -3.89
C TYR A 12 0.52 9.98 -3.30
N ASP A 13 -0.69 10.25 -3.76
CA ASP A 13 -1.44 11.40 -3.28
C ASP A 13 -1.74 11.28 -1.78
N GLN A 14 -1.96 10.05 -1.28
CA GLN A 14 -2.13 9.81 0.15
C GLN A 14 -0.89 10.18 0.96
N VAL A 15 0.31 9.74 0.56
CA VAL A 15 1.54 10.07 1.27
C VAL A 15 1.83 11.58 1.21
N ILE A 16 1.59 12.22 0.06
CA ILE A 16 1.70 13.68 -0.06
C ILE A 16 0.73 14.39 0.89
N ALA A 17 -0.51 13.91 1.01
CA ALA A 17 -1.50 14.48 1.92
C ALA A 17 -1.10 14.33 3.39
N LEU A 18 -0.68 13.13 3.82
CA LEU A 18 -0.24 12.85 5.20
C LEU A 18 0.96 13.70 5.60
N THR A 19 1.97 13.77 4.73
CA THR A 19 3.18 14.57 5.00
C THR A 19 2.85 16.06 5.08
N ARG A 20 1.95 16.55 4.21
CA ARG A 20 1.48 17.93 4.25
C ARG A 20 0.71 18.24 5.53
N GLN A 21 -0.17 17.34 5.99
CA GLN A 21 -0.89 17.47 7.26
C GLN A 21 0.07 17.49 8.45
N ALA A 22 1.16 16.71 8.38
CA ALA A 22 2.25 16.74 9.36
C ALA A 22 3.16 17.98 9.25
N GLY A 23 2.87 18.93 8.36
CA GLY A 23 3.57 20.22 8.26
C GLY A 23 4.82 20.22 7.38
N PHE A 24 5.03 19.20 6.54
CA PHE A 24 6.18 19.16 5.64
C PHE A 24 5.84 18.62 4.25
N SER A 25 6.75 18.81 3.30
CA SER A 25 6.67 18.19 1.97
C SER A 25 7.79 17.15 1.83
N PRO A 26 7.50 15.92 1.36
CA PRO A 26 8.52 14.89 1.26
C PRO A 26 9.45 15.20 0.08
N ARG A 27 10.76 15.03 0.27
CA ARG A 27 11.73 15.09 -0.82
C ARG A 27 11.84 13.72 -1.48
N ILE A 28 11.22 13.56 -2.65
CA ILE A 28 11.29 12.32 -3.43
C ILE A 28 12.62 12.29 -4.19
N ALA A 29 13.60 11.56 -3.66
CA ALA A 29 14.92 11.44 -4.26
C ALA A 29 14.97 10.53 -5.49
N GLN A 30 14.08 9.53 -5.55
CA GLN A 30 14.02 8.54 -6.62
C GLN A 30 12.63 7.93 -6.69
N GLU A 31 12.18 7.65 -7.91
CA GLU A 31 10.95 6.91 -8.17
C GLU A 31 11.26 5.54 -8.79
N ALA A 32 10.46 4.53 -8.44
CA ALA A 32 10.51 3.20 -9.03
C ALA A 32 9.11 2.58 -9.09
N SER A 33 8.80 1.90 -10.18
CA SER A 33 7.45 1.37 -10.44
C SER A 33 7.12 0.08 -9.69
N GLU A 34 8.12 -0.58 -9.12
CA GLU A 34 7.94 -1.90 -8.51
C GLU A 34 8.33 -1.88 -7.04
N ALA A 35 7.46 -2.44 -6.19
CA ALA A 35 7.68 -2.47 -4.75
C ALA A 35 8.98 -3.20 -4.37
N MET A 36 9.31 -4.30 -5.05
CA MET A 36 10.53 -5.05 -4.77
C MET A 36 11.79 -4.27 -5.16
N THR A 37 11.75 -3.50 -6.24
CA THR A 37 12.83 -2.60 -6.65
C THR A 37 13.03 -1.49 -5.61
N ILE A 38 11.95 -0.90 -5.11
CA ILE A 38 12.00 0.03 -3.97
C ILE A 38 12.65 -0.64 -2.75
N ILE A 39 12.20 -1.82 -2.34
CA ILE A 39 12.75 -2.50 -1.16
C ILE A 39 14.23 -2.83 -1.36
N GLY A 40 14.65 -3.25 -2.55
CA GLY A 40 16.05 -3.53 -2.88
C GLY A 40 16.94 -2.29 -2.78
N LEU A 41 16.47 -1.14 -3.27
CA LEU A 41 17.19 0.13 -3.13
C LEU A 41 17.30 0.56 -1.65
N VAL A 42 16.27 0.33 -0.83
CA VAL A 42 16.34 0.58 0.63
C VAL A 42 17.40 -0.32 1.27
N SER A 43 17.37 -1.62 0.94
CA SER A 43 18.35 -2.61 1.42
C SER A 43 19.79 -2.21 1.06
N ALA A 44 19.99 -1.65 -0.13
CA ALA A 44 21.28 -1.12 -0.59
C ALA A 44 21.69 0.23 0.05
N GLY A 45 20.88 0.79 0.97
CA GLY A 45 21.21 2.00 1.72
C GLY A 45 20.90 3.32 1.00
N LEU A 46 20.13 3.30 -0.10
CA LEU A 46 19.82 4.51 -0.88
C LEU A 46 18.74 5.39 -0.23
N GLY A 47 18.22 5.00 0.94
CA GLY A 47 17.32 5.82 1.75
C GLY A 47 16.15 5.01 2.30
N VAL A 48 14.98 5.65 2.42
CA VAL A 48 13.76 5.06 2.99
C VAL A 48 12.58 5.16 2.02
N SER A 49 11.54 4.37 2.30
CA SER A 49 10.26 4.40 1.58
C SER A 49 9.09 4.19 2.53
N ILE A 50 7.89 4.52 2.05
CA ILE A 50 6.61 4.24 2.71
C ILE A 50 5.87 3.22 1.83
N LEU A 51 5.43 2.11 2.42
CA LEU A 51 4.79 1.01 1.71
C LEU A 51 3.57 0.49 2.49
N PRO A 52 2.56 -0.10 1.83
CA PRO A 52 1.48 -0.80 2.50
C PRO A 52 1.99 -1.91 3.43
N ALA A 53 1.31 -2.12 4.57
CA ALA A 53 1.73 -3.07 5.59
C ALA A 53 1.84 -4.52 5.11
N SER A 54 1.18 -4.89 4.00
CA SER A 54 1.27 -6.21 3.38
C SER A 54 2.71 -6.58 2.98
N PHE A 55 3.54 -5.60 2.61
CA PHE A 55 4.94 -5.83 2.23
C PHE A 55 5.85 -6.22 3.39
N ARG A 56 5.42 -6.04 4.66
CA ARG A 56 6.16 -6.51 5.83
C ARG A 56 6.33 -8.04 5.85
N ARG A 57 5.49 -8.77 5.11
CA ARG A 57 5.62 -10.23 4.96
C ARG A 57 6.85 -10.62 4.14
N THR A 58 7.32 -9.74 3.26
CA THR A 58 8.57 -9.91 2.53
C THR A 58 9.72 -9.55 3.46
N ARG A 59 10.59 -10.52 3.77
CA ARG A 59 11.81 -10.26 4.53
C ARG A 59 12.96 -10.08 3.54
N VAL A 60 13.60 -8.92 3.58
CA VAL A 60 14.80 -8.61 2.81
C VAL A 60 15.88 -8.20 3.80
N ASP A 61 17.06 -8.80 3.68
CA ASP A 61 18.19 -8.49 4.54
C ASP A 61 18.54 -7.00 4.46
N GLY A 62 18.90 -6.42 5.61
CA GLY A 62 19.19 -4.98 5.72
C GLY A 62 17.95 -4.07 5.74
N VAL A 63 16.73 -4.59 5.64
CA VAL A 63 15.50 -3.77 5.70
C VAL A 63 14.79 -3.92 7.03
N VAL A 64 14.50 -2.78 7.66
CA VAL A 64 13.69 -2.71 8.88
C VAL A 64 12.35 -2.05 8.58
N TYR A 65 11.26 -2.79 8.74
CA TYR A 65 9.90 -2.28 8.60
C TYR A 65 9.44 -1.61 9.89
N ARG A 66 9.01 -0.35 9.81
CA ARG A 66 8.41 0.41 10.93
C ARG A 66 7.01 0.87 10.56
N THR A 67 6.07 0.66 11.47
CA THR A 67 4.69 1.17 11.34
C THR A 67 4.69 2.67 11.61
N LEU A 68 3.99 3.44 10.78
CA LEU A 68 3.75 4.87 11.03
C LEU A 68 2.76 5.01 12.19
N SER A 69 3.04 5.91 13.13
CA SER A 69 2.20 6.11 14.33
C SER A 69 0.95 6.95 14.06
N ASP A 70 0.86 7.60 12.91
CA ASP A 70 -0.30 8.39 12.51
C ASP A 70 -1.49 7.44 12.24
N PRO A 71 -2.63 7.60 12.94
CA PRO A 71 -3.80 6.76 12.75
C PRO A 71 -4.41 6.88 11.33
N GLU A 72 -4.18 8.00 10.64
CA GLU A 72 -4.65 8.21 9.26
C GLU A 72 -3.72 7.58 8.21
N ALA A 73 -2.56 7.05 8.62
CA ALA A 73 -1.63 6.33 7.73
C ALA A 73 -2.11 4.91 7.40
N THR A 74 -3.35 4.78 6.93
CA THR A 74 -4.00 3.52 6.57
C THR A 74 -4.38 3.50 5.09
N THR A 75 -4.15 2.39 4.38
CA THR A 75 -4.52 2.27 2.96
C THR A 75 -5.62 1.23 2.78
N ALA A 76 -6.47 1.42 1.79
CA ALA A 76 -7.60 0.53 1.50
C ALA A 76 -7.32 -0.36 0.29
N VAL A 77 -7.84 -1.59 0.36
CA VAL A 77 -7.94 -2.49 -0.80
C VAL A 77 -9.41 -2.58 -1.17
N TRP A 78 -9.73 -2.34 -2.43
CA TRP A 78 -11.10 -2.32 -2.94
C TRP A 78 -11.38 -3.56 -3.77
N LEU A 79 -12.51 -4.22 -3.47
CA LEU A 79 -13.11 -5.20 -4.37
C LEU A 79 -14.08 -4.46 -5.30
N VAL A 80 -13.78 -4.44 -6.59
CA VAL A 80 -14.60 -3.77 -7.61
C VAL A 80 -15.27 -4.82 -8.49
N ARG A 81 -16.57 -4.65 -8.74
CA ARG A 81 -17.35 -5.51 -9.62
C ARG A 81 -18.16 -4.69 -10.62
N ARG A 82 -18.60 -5.32 -11.71
CA ARG A 82 -19.62 -4.74 -12.59
C ARG A 82 -20.93 -4.58 -11.81
N GLN A 83 -21.67 -3.50 -12.06
CA GLN A 83 -22.94 -3.24 -11.37
C GLN A 83 -23.93 -4.42 -11.52
N ASN A 84 -24.04 -4.93 -12.74
CA ASN A 84 -24.89 -6.07 -13.11
C ASN A 84 -24.10 -7.38 -13.24
N GLU A 85 -23.24 -7.68 -12.26
CA GLU A 85 -22.50 -8.95 -12.25
C GLU A 85 -23.46 -10.13 -11.99
N GLY A 86 -23.57 -11.03 -12.96
CA GLY A 86 -24.45 -12.20 -12.92
C GLY A 86 -23.72 -13.55 -12.92
N SER A 87 -22.39 -13.57 -13.06
CA SER A 87 -21.63 -14.81 -13.04
C SER A 87 -21.68 -15.47 -11.65
N PRO A 88 -22.17 -16.72 -11.52
CA PRO A 88 -22.21 -17.41 -10.24
C PRO A 88 -20.82 -17.55 -9.59
N LEU A 89 -19.77 -17.70 -10.41
CA LEU A 89 -18.39 -17.78 -9.94
C LEU A 89 -17.94 -16.43 -9.35
N ALA A 90 -18.22 -15.32 -10.04
CA ALA A 90 -17.87 -14.00 -9.55
C ALA A 90 -18.61 -13.67 -8.24
N LEU A 91 -19.91 -14.00 -8.16
CA LEU A 91 -20.70 -13.83 -6.96
C LEU A 91 -20.17 -14.66 -5.79
N SER A 92 -19.79 -15.92 -6.03
CA SER A 92 -19.19 -16.79 -5.02
C SER A 92 -17.85 -16.23 -4.52
N PHE A 93 -17.00 -15.71 -5.42
CA PHE A 93 -15.75 -15.07 -5.05
C PHE A 93 -15.98 -13.79 -4.22
N ILE A 94 -16.93 -12.95 -4.62
CA ILE A 94 -17.30 -11.73 -3.89
C ILE A 94 -17.75 -12.07 -2.46
N ASP A 95 -18.61 -13.08 -2.32
CA ASP A 95 -19.07 -13.54 -1.01
C ASP A 95 -17.90 -14.04 -0.14
N LEU A 96 -17.03 -14.88 -0.70
CA LEU A 96 -15.84 -15.38 0.00
C LEU A 96 -14.96 -14.23 0.50
N VAL A 97 -14.57 -13.30 -0.39
CA VAL A 97 -13.70 -12.18 -0.03
C VAL A 97 -14.35 -11.27 1.00
N THR A 98 -15.66 -11.02 0.89
CA THR A 98 -16.39 -10.16 1.83
C THR A 98 -16.47 -10.79 3.23
N ARG A 99 -16.70 -12.11 3.31
CA ARG A 99 -16.70 -12.86 4.58
C ARG A 99 -15.32 -12.83 5.24
N GLU A 100 -14.26 -13.07 4.48
CA GLU A 100 -12.88 -13.02 5.00
C GLU A 100 -12.48 -11.60 5.45
N ALA A 101 -12.84 -10.57 4.69
CA ALA A 101 -12.56 -9.18 5.08
C ALA A 101 -13.28 -8.81 6.40
N ALA A 102 -14.51 -9.27 6.60
CA ALA A 102 -15.25 -9.06 7.84
C ALA A 102 -14.65 -9.84 9.03
N SER A 103 -14.02 -10.99 8.80
CA SER A 103 -13.34 -11.76 9.85
C SER A 103 -12.08 -11.03 10.35
N LEU A 104 -11.32 -10.43 9.43
CA LEU A 104 -10.10 -9.68 9.73
C LEU A 104 -10.34 -8.39 10.51
N ARG A 105 -11.50 -7.72 10.30
CA ARG A 105 -11.89 -6.52 11.06
C ARG A 105 -12.24 -6.78 12.54
N ARG A 106 -12.45 -8.04 12.92
CA ARG A 106 -12.81 -8.44 14.30
C ARG A 106 -11.61 -8.91 15.13
N ARG A 107 -10.41 -8.92 14.56
CA ARG A 107 -9.15 -9.26 15.22
C ARG A 107 -8.37 -7.99 15.51
#